data_AF-A0A2P4SZC2-F1
#
_entry.id   AF-A0A2P4SZC2-F1
#
_cell.length_a   1.000
_cell.length_b   1.000
_cell.length_c   1.000
_cell.angle_alpha   90.00
_cell.angle_beta   90.00
_cell.angle_gamma   90.00
#
_symmetry.space_group_name_H-M   'P 1'
#
loop_
_entity.id
_entity.type
_entity.pdbx_description
1 polymer ?
#
loop_
_entity_poly.entity_id
_entity_poly.type
_entity_poly.pdbx_seq_one_letter_code
_entity_poly.pdbx_strand_id
1 'polypeptide(L)' 'MGYSWRVPCGGNVTTQNGTVYSPGFPNQYPNSQDCTWLLTVPVGYGIHLNFTLLQTEPYNDFITI' A
#
# COMPACT_ATOMS: atom_id res chain seq x y z
N MET A 1 3.76 -26.75 -0.40
CA MET A 1 4.06 -25.60 0.48
C MET A 1 3.80 -24.35 -0.35
N GLY A 2 2.59 -23.80 -0.27
CA GLY A 2 2.13 -22.73 -1.16
C GLY A 2 2.50 -21.36 -0.59
N TYR A 3 3.35 -20.61 -1.27
CA TYR A 3 3.56 -19.19 -0.98
C TYR A 3 2.27 -18.45 -1.34
N SER A 4 1.53 -18.01 -0.33
CA SER A 4 0.39 -17.11 -0.53
C SER A 4 0.94 -15.73 -0.88
N TRP A 5 0.95 -15.38 -2.16
CA TRP A 5 1.36 -14.05 -2.67
C TRP A 5 0.34 -12.94 -2.37
N ARG A 6 -0.35 -13.05 -1.24
CA ARG A 6 -1.37 -12.08 -0.86
C ARG A 6 -0.69 -10.83 -0.34
N VAL A 7 -0.84 -9.74 -1.08
CA VAL A 7 -0.51 -8.40 -0.61
C VAL A 7 -1.40 -8.07 0.60
N PRO A 8 -0.84 -7.74 1.77
CA PRO A 8 -1.62 -7.44 2.95
C PRO A 8 -2.32 -6.07 2.84
N CYS A 9 -3.52 -5.98 3.41
CA CYS A 9 -4.23 -4.72 3.60
C CYS A 9 -3.65 -4.01 4.82
N GLY A 10 -2.64 -3.18 4.59
CA GLY A 10 -1.92 -2.48 5.66
C GLY A 10 -0.73 -3.24 6.25
N GLY A 11 -0.04 -2.57 7.17
CA GLY A 11 1.12 -3.12 7.88
C GLY A 11 2.21 -2.08 8.15
N ASN A 12 3.26 -2.51 8.84
CA ASN A 12 4.41 -1.66 9.15
C ASN A 12 5.50 -1.83 8.09
N VAL A 13 5.89 -0.74 7.46
CA VAL A 13 7.01 -0.71 6.51
C VAL A 13 8.17 0.02 7.16
N THR A 14 9.22 -0.72 7.46
CA THR A 14 10.46 -0.22 8.04
C THR A 14 11.64 -0.34 7.08
N THR A 15 11.40 -0.83 5.86
CA THR A 15 12.41 -0.95 4.82
C THR A 15 12.77 0.42 4.28
N GLN A 16 14.05 0.64 3.94
CA GLN A 16 14.51 1.94 3.44
C GLN A 16 13.86 2.33 2.11
N ASN A 17 13.57 1.34 1.26
CA ASN A 17 12.87 1.49 -0.02
C ASN A 17 11.96 0.27 -0.24
N GLY A 18 10.93 0.43 -1.06
CA GLY A 18 10.02 -0.64 -1.43
C GLY A 18 8.79 -0.11 -2.16
N THR A 19 7.93 -1.05 -2.56
CA THR A 19 6.65 -0.74 -3.22
C THR A 19 5.52 -1.37 -2.41
N VAL A 20 4.53 -0.57 -2.07
CA VAL A 20 3.26 -1.04 -1.51
C VAL A 20 2.27 -1.19 -2.67
N TYR A 21 1.53 -2.29 -2.66
CA TYR A 21 0.48 -2.55 -3.63
C TYR A 21 -0.88 -2.59 -2.92
N SER A 22 -1.95 -2.35 -3.66
CA SER A 22 -3.29 -2.63 -3.18
C SER A 22 -3.49 -4.14 -2.96
N PRO A 23 -4.34 -4.56 -2.01
CA PRO A 23 -4.70 -5.97 -1.87
C PRO A 23 -5.25 -6.50 -3.19
N GLY A 24 -4.83 -7.69 -3.60
CA GLY A 24 -5.32 -8.32 -4.84
C GLY A 24 -4.55 -7.94 -6.12
N PHE A 25 -3.66 -6.94 -6.07
CA PHE A 25 -2.77 -6.60 -7.18
C PHE A 25 -2.00 -7.85 -7.68
N PRO A 26 -1.89 -8.07 -9.01
CA PRO A 26 -2.22 -7.15 -10.12
C PRO A 26 -3.70 -7.13 -10.55
N ASN A 27 -4.58 -7.86 -9.87
CA ASN A 27 -6.02 -7.81 -10.12
C ASN A 27 -6.65 -6.59 -9.41
N GLN A 28 -7.97 -6.44 -9.57
CA GLN A 28 -8.75 -5.39 -8.91
C GLN A 28 -8.67 -5.53 -7.39
N TYR A 29 -8.63 -4.39 -6.71
CA TYR A 29 -8.71 -4.36 -5.26
C TYR A 29 -10.12 -4.80 -4.80
N PRO A 30 -10.25 -5.52 -3.67
CA PRO A 30 -11.55 -5.89 -3.14
C PRO A 30 -12.36 -4.65 -2.71
N ASN A 31 -13.69 -4.78 -2.68
CA ASN A 31 -14.55 -3.72 -2.16
C ASN A 31 -14.37 -3.51 -0.64
N SER A 32 -14.74 -2.32 -0.18
CA SER A 32 -14.86 -1.98 1.26
C SER A 32 -13.60 -2.26 2.06
N GLN A 33 -12.43 -1.93 1.50
CA GLN A 33 -11.16 -2.07 2.19
C GLN A 33 -10.84 -0.80 2.98
N ASP A 34 -10.30 -0.99 4.17
CA ASP A 34 -9.74 0.07 5.02
C ASP A 34 -8.32 -0.34 5.40
N CYS A 35 -7.36 0.04 4.56
CA CYS A 35 -5.96 -0.38 4.69
C CYS A 35 -5.11 0.79 5.18
N THR A 36 -4.31 0.54 6.21
CA THR A 36 -3.35 1.53 6.74
C THR A 36 -1.94 0.98 6.72
N TRP A 37 -1.02 1.69 6.06
CA TRP A 37 0.41 1.37 6.08
C TRP A 37 1.15 2.41 6.91
N LEU A 38 1.81 1.96 7.99
CA LEU A 38 2.65 2.80 8.82
C LEU A 38 4.09 2.74 8.31
N LEU A 39 4.58 3.85 7.78
CA LEU A 39 5.94 3.97 7.27
C LEU A 39 6.84 4.58 8.35
N THR A 40 7.87 3.84 8.76
CA THR A 40 8.80 4.28 9.81
C THR A 40 10.22 4.31 9.27
N VAL A 41 10.88 5.46 9.36
CA VAL A 41 12.28 5.66 9.00
C VAL A 41 13.10 6.14 10.20
N PRO A 42 14.43 5.89 10.23
CA PRO A 42 15.30 6.43 11.28
C PRO A 42 15.28 7.97 11.31
N VAL A 43 15.65 8.53 12.46
CA VAL A 43 15.78 9.98 12.64
C VAL A 43 16.78 10.56 11.64
N GLY A 44 16.44 11.70 11.04
CA GLY A 44 17.27 12.37 10.03
C GLY A 44 16.94 12.00 8.59
N TYR A 45 16.03 11.03 8.37
CA TYR A 45 15.53 10.64 7.04
C TYR A 45 14.11 11.17 6.81
N GLY A 46 13.79 11.43 5.54
CA GLY A 46 12.44 11.78 5.08
C GLY A 46 11.85 10.64 4.23
N ILE A 47 10.52 10.61 4.13
CA ILE A 47 9.80 9.66 3.29
C ILE A 47 9.41 10.37 1.99
N HIS A 48 9.78 9.80 0.85
CA HIS A 48 9.33 10.24 -0.47
C HIS A 48 8.33 9.21 -1.01
N LEU A 49 7.09 9.63 -1.23
CA LEU A 49 6.04 8.81 -1.84
C LEU A 49 5.89 9.13 -3.31
N ASN A 50 5.81 8.09 -4.13
CA ASN A 50 5.55 8.21 -5.56
C ASN A 50 4.45 7.23 -5.97
N PHE A 51 3.35 7.76 -6.49
CA PHE A 51 2.26 6.97 -7.06
C PHE A 51 2.59 6.61 -8.51
N THR A 52 3.16 5.43 -8.72
CA THR A 52 3.48 4.92 -10.07
C THR A 52 2.23 4.43 -10.81
N LEU A 53 1.22 3.96 -10.08
CA LEU A 53 -0.09 3.59 -10.60
C LEU A 53 -1.15 3.95 -9.56
N LEU A 54 -2.11 4.77 -9.95
CA LEU A 54 -3.27 5.12 -9.13
C LEU A 54 -4.53 5.00 -9.99
N GLN A 55 -5.36 4.02 -9.67
CA GLN A 55 -6.65 3.79 -10.32
C GLN A 55 -7.65 3.35 -9.25
N THR A 56 -8.59 4.24 -8.93
CA THR A 56 -9.66 4.01 -7.94
C THR A 56 -11.02 4.30 -8.56
N GLU A 57 -12.08 3.77 -7.94
CA GLU A 57 -13.45 4.09 -8.30
C GLU A 57 -13.72 5.57 -8.00
N PRO A 58 -14.27 6.35 -8.95
CA PRO A 58 -14.57 7.74 -8.71
C PRO A 58 -15.63 7.90 -7.62
N TYR A 59 -15.54 8.98 -6.84
CA TYR A 59 -16.47 9.39 -5.77
C TYR A 59 -16.52 8.50 -4.52
N ASN A 60 -16.17 7.23 -4.61
CA ASN A 60 -16.30 6.26 -3.51
C ASN A 60 -14.95 5.96 -2.82
N ASP A 61 -13.87 5.87 -3.60
CA ASP A 61 -12.57 5.43 -3.10
C ASP A 61 -11.52 6.55 -3.14
N PHE A 62 -10.69 6.63 -2.10
CA PHE A 62 -9.61 7.61 -2.00
C PHE A 62 -8.39 7.06 -1.27
N ILE A 63 -7.24 7.71 -1.47
CA ILE A 63 -6.02 7.48 -0.69
C ILE A 63 -5.73 8.76 0.10
N THR A 64 -5.35 8.58 1.36
CA THR A 64 -4.95 9.64 2.29
C THR A 64 -3.53 9.36 2.77
N ILE A 65 -2.73 10.42 2.94
CA ILE A 65 -1.35 10.40 3.42
C ILE A 65 -1.26 11.22 4.70
#